data_AF-A0A0E9XQ25-F1
#
_entry.id   AF-A0A0E9XQ25-F1
#
_cell.length_a   1.000
_cell.length_b   1.000
_cell.length_c   1.000
_cell.angle_alpha   90.00
_cell.angle_beta   90.00
_cell.angle_gamma   90.00
#
_symmetry.space_group_name_H-M   'P 1'
#
loop_
_entity.id
_entity.type
_entity.pdbx_description
1 polymer ?
#
loop_
_entity_poly.entity_id
_entity_poly.type
_entity_poly.pdbx_seq_one_letter_code
_entity_poly.pdbx_strand_id
1 'polypeptide(L)' 'MWGSALEMHTKPWVRARSRRDYWENILPASGRPTCPSFSTPENWGVTKGHADLIQHKEATSAEEIRQLMEKQKKAKTSVK' A
#
# COMPACT_ATOMS: atom_id res chain seq x y z
N MET A 1 1.40 -29.88 1.08
CA MET A 1 2.01 -30.12 2.41
C MET A 1 2.44 -28.78 2.98
N TRP A 2 2.13 -28.45 4.24
CA TRP A 2 2.40 -27.13 4.83
C TRP A 2 3.67 -27.14 5.67
N GLY A 3 4.80 -26.75 5.07
CA GLY A 3 6.09 -26.65 5.78
C GLY A 3 6.76 -27.97 6.13
N SER A 4 6.44 -29.08 5.44
CA SER A 4 6.95 -30.43 5.75
C SER A 4 8.46 -30.59 5.79
N ALA A 5 9.18 -29.81 4.98
CA ALA A 5 10.65 -29.81 4.98
C ALA A 5 11.26 -29.36 6.33
N LEU A 6 10.47 -28.72 7.20
CA LEU A 6 10.91 -28.27 8.52
C LEU A 6 10.91 -29.39 9.57
N GLU A 7 10.34 -30.56 9.28
CA GLU A 7 10.18 -31.66 10.23
C GLU A 7 11.52 -32.18 10.77
N MET A 8 12.56 -32.20 9.95
CA MET A 8 13.90 -32.69 10.34
C MET A 8 14.82 -31.58 10.87
N HIS A 9 14.30 -30.37 11.07
CA HIS A 9 15.13 -29.25 11.53
C HIS A 9 15.69 -29.52 12.95
N THR A 10 16.93 -29.09 13.22
CA THR A 10 17.60 -29.32 14.51
C THR A 10 16.90 -28.59 15.66
N LYS A 11 16.43 -27.37 15.41
CA LYS A 11 15.72 -26.51 16.39
C LYS A 11 14.25 -26.94 16.58
N PRO A 12 13.80 -27.26 17.82
CA PRO A 12 12.42 -27.73 18.08
C PRO A 12 11.32 -26.75 17.66
N TRP A 13 11.50 -25.45 17.90
CA TRP A 13 10.51 -24.41 17.54
C TRP A 13 10.39 -24.16 16.03
N VAL A 14 11.34 -24.66 15.22
CA VAL A 14 11.24 -24.65 13.76
C VAL A 14 10.45 -25.88 13.30
N ARG A 15 10.70 -27.05 13.90
CA ARG A 15 9.92 -28.27 13.62
C ARG A 15 8.43 -28.12 13.94
N ALA A 16 8.10 -27.44 15.04
CA ALA A 16 6.71 -27.18 15.45
C ALA A 16 5.88 -26.41 14.40
N ARG A 17 6.53 -25.83 13.38
CA ARG A 17 5.90 -25.11 12.25
C ARG A 17 5.57 -26.01 11.07
N SER A 18 5.95 -27.29 11.09
CA SER A 18 5.68 -28.28 10.04
C SER A 18 4.21 -28.77 10.06
N ARG A 19 3.26 -27.85 10.22
CA ARG A 19 1.83 -28.15 10.34
C ARG A 19 0.99 -27.04 9.71
N ARG A 20 -0.12 -27.42 9.10
CA ARG A 20 -1.08 -26.51 8.44
C ARG A 20 -1.61 -25.45 9.40
N ASP A 21 -2.07 -25.90 10.58
CA ASP A 21 -2.64 -25.05 11.63
C ASP A 21 -1.71 -23.88 12.03
N TYR A 22 -0.39 -24.06 11.99
CA TYR A 22 0.56 -22.98 12.29
C TYR A 22 0.54 -21.89 11.21
N TRP A 23 0.62 -22.29 9.93
CA TRP A 23 0.72 -21.33 8.83
C TRP A 23 -0.60 -20.68 8.46
N GLU A 24 -1.74 -21.32 8.75
CA GLU A 24 -3.05 -20.72 8.54
C GLU A 24 -3.40 -19.65 9.58
N ASN A 25 -2.95 -19.82 10.82
CA ASN A 25 -3.32 -18.93 11.92
C ASN A 25 -2.24 -17.89 12.28
N ILE A 26 -1.03 -18.01 11.75
CA ILE A 26 0.02 -17.03 12.04
C ILE A 26 -0.29 -15.68 11.37
N LEU A 27 -0.20 -14.61 12.14
CA LEU A 27 -0.26 -13.23 11.65
C LEU A 27 1.18 -12.73 11.46
N PRO A 28 1.75 -12.79 10.24
CA PRO A 28 3.12 -12.38 10.01
C PRO A 28 3.28 -10.88 10.27
N ALA A 29 4.30 -10.52 11.05
CA ALA A 29 4.66 -9.12 11.24
C ALA A 29 5.17 -8.51 9.92
N SER A 30 4.85 -7.24 9.68
CA SER A 30 5.31 -6.51 8.50
C SER A 30 6.82 -6.23 8.49
N GLY A 31 7.47 -6.31 9.67
CA GLY A 31 8.87 -5.92 9.86
C GLY A 31 9.14 -4.40 9.76
N ARG A 32 8.09 -3.58 9.62
CA ARG A 32 8.18 -2.12 9.44
C ARG A 32 7.42 -1.40 10.56
N PRO A 33 8.08 -1.01 11.66
CA PRO A 33 7.38 -0.53 12.86
C PRO A 33 6.70 0.83 12.68
N THR A 34 7.18 1.67 11.77
CA THR A 34 6.65 3.04 11.55
C THR A 34 5.76 3.14 10.32
N CYS A 35 5.64 2.08 9.52
CA CYS A 35 4.84 2.10 8.29
C CYS A 35 3.38 1.69 8.59
N PRO A 36 2.40 2.36 7.97
CA PRO A 36 1.01 1.93 8.06
C PRO A 36 0.78 0.61 7.31
N SER A 37 -0.24 -0.15 7.71
CA SER A 37 -0.64 -1.41 7.03
C SER A 37 -1.34 -1.18 5.70
N PHE A 38 -1.95 -0.01 5.51
CA PHE A 38 -2.68 0.37 4.31
C PHE A 38 -2.30 1.78 3.86
N SER A 39 -2.46 2.03 2.56
CA SER A 39 -2.32 3.37 1.96
C SER A 39 -3.68 3.89 1.54
N THR A 40 -3.89 5.21 1.62
CA THR A 40 -5.07 5.85 1.06
C THR A 40 -4.89 6.04 -0.46
N PRO A 41 -5.79 5.51 -1.31
CA PRO A 41 -5.74 5.81 -2.74
C PRO A 41 -6.01 7.30 -2.96
N GLU A 42 -5.21 7.94 -3.81
CA GLU A 42 -5.44 9.33 -4.19
C GLU A 42 -6.50 9.37 -5.30
N ASN A 43 -7.74 9.69 -4.93
CA ASN A 43 -8.91 9.59 -5.80
C ASN A 43 -9.14 10.89 -6.58
N TRP A 44 -8.23 11.23 -7.49
CA TRP A 44 -8.37 12.42 -8.35
C TRP A 44 -9.58 12.35 -9.31
N GLY A 45 -10.21 11.19 -9.48
CA GLY A 45 -11.37 11.01 -10.36
C GLY A 45 -11.05 11.15 -11.86
N VAL A 46 -9.78 11.23 -12.24
CA VAL A 46 -9.32 11.39 -13.61
C VAL A 46 -8.54 10.16 -14.08
N THR A 47 -8.84 9.69 -15.30
CA THR A 47 -8.18 8.54 -15.92
C THR A 47 -7.25 8.97 -17.06
N LYS A 48 -6.41 8.05 -17.56
CA LYS A 48 -5.47 8.29 -18.68
C LYS A 48 -6.16 9.05 -19.83
N GLY A 49 -5.61 10.19 -20.20
CA GLY A 49 -6.11 11.05 -21.30
C GLY A 49 -6.96 12.25 -20.85
N HIS A 50 -7.24 12.40 -19.56
CA HIS A 50 -7.88 13.61 -19.03
C HIS A 50 -7.00 14.85 -19.25
N ALA A 51 -7.61 16.01 -19.56
CA ALA A 51 -6.87 17.24 -19.89
C ALA A 51 -5.90 17.65 -18.77
N ASP A 52 -6.31 17.50 -17.51
CA ASP A 52 -5.47 17.77 -16.33
C ASP A 52 -4.21 16.86 -16.20
N LEU A 53 -4.11 15.78 -16.99
CA LEU A 53 -2.96 14.87 -17.01
C LEU A 53 -2.03 15.10 -18.21
N ILE A 54 -2.34 16.06 -19.09
CA ILE A 54 -1.50 16.38 -20.24
C ILE A 54 -0.34 17.27 -19.78
N GLN A 55 0.89 16.82 -20.01
CA GLN A 55 2.07 17.59 -19.66
C GLN A 55 2.19 18.84 -20.53
N HIS A 56 2.29 20.01 -19.89
CA HIS A 56 2.58 21.26 -20.58
C HIS A 56 4.08 21.39 -20.87
N LYS A 57 4.42 22.14 -21.93
CA LYS A 57 5.82 22.39 -22.35
C LYS A 57 6.54 23.38 -21.42
N GLU A 58 5.80 24.33 -20.86
CA GLU A 58 6.27 25.36 -19.94
C GLU A 58 6.14 24.87 -18.49
N ALA A 59 6.94 25.46 -17.59
CA ALA A 59 6.87 25.13 -16.16
C ALA A 59 5.51 25.56 -15.57
N THR A 60 4.92 24.71 -14.72
CA THR A 60 3.65 25.01 -14.03
C THR A 60 3.78 26.28 -13.21
N SER A 61 2.86 27.23 -13.42
CA SER A 61 2.82 28.49 -12.69
C SER A 61 2.41 28.27 -11.22
N ALA A 62 2.83 29.16 -10.32
CA ALA A 62 2.45 29.12 -8.92
C ALA A 62 0.91 29.15 -8.72
N GLU A 63 0.18 29.83 -9.60
CA GLU A 63 -1.28 29.90 -9.56
C GLU A 63 -1.94 28.57 -9.95
N GLU A 64 -1.40 27.88 -10.96
CA GLU A 64 -1.87 26.55 -11.36
C GLU A 64 -1.65 25.52 -10.24
N ILE A 65 -0.51 25.59 -9.54
CA ILE A 65 -0.23 24.74 -8.37
C ILE A 65 -1.25 24.99 -7.26
N ARG A 66 -1.59 26.26 -6.99
CA ARG A 66 -2.60 26.62 -5.99
C ARG A 66 -3.97 26.05 -6.32
N GLN A 67 -4.38 26.11 -7.59
CA GLN A 67 -5.64 25.52 -8.06
C GLN A 67 -5.67 24.00 -7.92
N LEU A 68 -4.55 23.31 -8.19
CA LEU A 68 -4.42 21.86 -7.99
C LEU A 68 -4.54 21.46 -6.51
N MET A 69 -3.92 22.21 -5.61
CA MET A 69 -4.00 21.98 -4.16
C MET A 69 -5.45 22.12 -3.63
N GLU A 70 -6.18 23.13 -4.11
CA GLU A 70 -7.61 23.32 -3.80
C GLU A 70 -8.48 22.15 -4.32
N LYS A 71 -8.23 21.68 -5.56
CA LYS A 71 -8.88 20.47 -6.11
C LYS A 71 -8.61 19.25 -5.23
N GLN A 72 -7.36 19.02 -4.82
CA GLN A 72 -6.99 17.89 -3.96
C GLN A 72 -7.68 17.96 -2.58
N LYS A 73 -7.76 19.14 -1.96
CA LYS A 73 -8.44 19.34 -0.67
C LYS A 73 -9.93 19.05 -0.76
N LYS A 74 -10.59 19.47 -1.84
CA LYS A 74 -12.01 19.16 -2.10
C LYS A 74 -12.24 17.66 -2.28
N ALA A 75 -11.39 16.99 -3.07
CA ALA A 75 -11.45 15.53 -3.25
C ALA A 75 -11.32 14.77 -1.90
N LYS A 76 -10.40 15.20 -1.04
CA LYS A 76 -10.22 14.60 0.31
C LYS A 76 -11.40 14.86 1.26
N THR A 77 -12.13 15.96 1.09
CA THR A 77 -13.28 16.31 1.94
C THR A 77 -14.54 15.54 1.54
N SER A 78 -14.71 15.27 0.24
CA SER A 78 -15.90 14.56 -0.29
C SER A 78 -15.91 13.05 -0.01
N VAL A 79 -14.81 12.48 0.48
CA VAL A 79 -14.67 11.04 0.79
C VAL A 79 -14.85 10.76 2.29
N LYS A 80 -15.03 11.80 3.12
CA LYS A 80 -15.45 11.68 4.53
C LYS A 80 -16.97 11.66 4.64
#